data_AF-A0A7V6W202-F1
#
_entry.id   AF-A0A7V6W202-F1
#
_cell.length_a   1.000
_cell.length_b   1.000
_cell.length_c   1.000
_cell.angle_alpha   90.00
_cell.angle_beta   90.00
_cell.angle_gamma   90.00
#
_symmetry.space_group_name_H-M   'P 1'
#
loop_
_entity.id
_entity.type
_entity.pdbx_description
1 polymer ?
#
loop_
_entity_poly.entity_id
_entity_poly.type
_entity_poly.pdbx_seq_one_letter_code
_entity_poly.pdbx_strand_id
1 'polypeptide(L)'
;MIWNKKFDGTKESLVDKSHKPHTPHPNDHTEIELKWIKDYIRRNPNISMLELYGKLRIDKGSSRHACSLFIILRKLGYYKQKQHQYKKYIPKPYDTPKILGIKWQLDVKYIPKA
;
A
#
# COMPACT_ATOMS: atom_id res chain seq x y z
N MET A 1 12.14 33.64 -5.42
CA MET A 1 12.49 32.43 -4.64
C MET A 1 11.30 31.98 -3.81
N ILE A 2 11.00 30.68 -3.76
CA ILE A 2 9.82 30.11 -3.08
C ILE A 2 9.92 30.29 -1.55
N TRP A 3 11.12 30.38 -0.98
CA TRP A 3 11.32 30.55 0.46
C TRP A 3 10.94 31.95 0.97
N ASN A 4 11.19 33.03 0.19
CA ASN A 4 10.77 34.38 0.59
C ASN A 4 9.25 34.51 0.75
N LYS A 5 8.46 33.74 -0.02
CA LYS A 5 6.99 33.70 0.13
C LYS A 5 6.52 32.92 1.36
N LYS A 6 7.34 31.98 1.85
CA LYS A 6 7.04 31.18 3.05
C LYS A 6 7.47 31.89 4.34
N PHE A 7 8.42 32.81 4.26
CA PHE A 7 8.97 33.51 5.42
C PHE A 7 8.00 34.56 5.93
N ASP A 8 7.54 34.39 7.17
CA ASP A 8 6.63 35.29 7.87
C ASP A 8 7.33 36.18 8.91
N GLY A 9 8.67 36.17 8.93
CA GLY A 9 9.50 36.87 9.93
C GLY A 9 10.06 35.96 11.02
N THR A 10 9.60 34.71 11.10
CA THR A 10 10.01 33.74 12.12
C THR A 10 10.87 32.61 11.51
N LYS A 11 11.77 32.03 12.30
CA LYS A 11 12.64 30.93 11.83
C LYS A 11 11.81 29.65 11.59
N GLU A 12 10.72 29.51 12.33
CA GLU A 12 9.75 28.42 12.31
C GLU A 12 9.05 28.28 10.95
N SER A 13 8.85 29.40 10.25
CA SER A 13 8.24 29.43 8.91
C SER A 13 9.05 28.71 7.82
N LEU A 14 10.36 28.63 8.02
CA LEU A 14 11.31 27.98 7.11
C LEU A 14 11.53 26.50 7.46
N VAL A 15 10.99 26.02 8.59
CA VAL A 15 11.04 24.61 8.98
C VAL A 15 10.21 23.79 8.01
N ASP A 16 10.72 22.62 7.63
CA ASP A 16 9.99 21.71 6.75
C ASP A 16 8.71 21.23 7.44
N LYS A 17 7.57 21.44 6.78
CA LYS A 17 6.25 21.08 7.28
C LYS A 17 5.88 19.68 6.78
N SER A 18 4.82 19.10 7.33
CA SER A 18 4.27 17.86 6.79
C SER A 18 3.85 18.06 5.33
N HIS A 19 4.27 17.16 4.44
CA HIS A 19 3.80 17.11 3.05
C HIS A 19 2.53 16.26 2.90
N LYS A 20 2.00 15.72 4.01
CA LYS A 20 0.74 14.98 4.00
C LYS A 20 -0.43 15.92 3.77
N PRO A 21 -1.44 15.53 2.98
CA PRO A 21 -2.69 16.27 2.88
C PRO A 21 -3.30 16.53 4.26
N HIS A 22 -3.71 17.76 4.52
CA HIS A 22 -4.38 18.14 5.78
C HIS A 22 -5.85 17.71 5.81
N THR A 23 -6.48 17.56 4.65
CA THR A 23 -7.87 17.15 4.51
C THR A 23 -7.96 15.76 3.88
N PRO A 24 -8.96 14.95 4.29
CA PRO A 24 -9.29 13.71 3.60
C PRO A 24 -9.66 13.96 2.14
N HIS A 25 -9.43 12.98 1.28
CA HIS A 25 -9.86 13.08 -0.10
C HIS A 25 -11.41 13.07 -0.18
N PRO A 26 -12.07 13.83 -1.07
CA PRO A 26 -13.54 13.86 -1.14
C PRO A 26 -14.19 12.48 -1.37
N ASN A 27 -13.47 11.61 -2.06
CA ASN A 27 -13.91 10.23 -2.31
C ASN A 27 -13.45 9.22 -1.24
N ASP A 28 -12.79 9.66 -0.18
CA ASP A 28 -12.47 8.77 0.93
C ASP A 28 -13.73 8.37 1.69
N HIS A 29 -13.64 7.24 2.36
CA HIS A 29 -14.70 6.75 3.21
C HIS A 29 -14.86 7.64 4.44
N THR A 30 -16.10 8.00 4.73
CA THR A 30 -16.41 8.84 5.89
C THR A 30 -16.30 8.02 7.17
N GLU A 31 -16.12 8.71 8.29
CA GLU A 31 -16.05 8.06 9.60
C GLU A 31 -17.33 7.27 9.93
N ILE A 32 -18.48 7.75 9.44
CA ILE A 32 -19.78 7.10 9.60
C ILE A 32 -19.82 5.77 8.83
N GLU A 33 -19.34 5.75 7.59
CA GLU A 33 -19.25 4.51 6.79
C GLU A 33 -18.34 3.49 7.47
N LEU A 34 -17.18 3.94 7.97
CA LEU A 34 -16.24 3.09 8.71
C LEU A 34 -16.88 2.53 9.99
N LYS A 35 -17.68 3.33 10.69
CA LYS A 35 -18.43 2.89 11.88
C LYS A 35 -19.43 1.80 11.53
N TRP A 36 -20.21 1.97 10.45
CA TRP A 36 -21.17 0.95 10.01
C TRP A 36 -20.46 -0.36 9.66
N ILE A 37 -19.37 -0.32 8.90
CA ILE A 37 -18.57 -1.50 8.56
C ILE A 37 -18.15 -2.26 9.83
N LYS A 38 -17.57 -1.54 10.81
CA LYS A 38 -17.16 -2.14 12.09
C LYS A 38 -18.35 -2.72 12.87
N ASP A 39 -19.47 -2.00 12.90
CA ASP A 39 -20.68 -2.44 13.59
C ASP A 39 -21.29 -3.70 12.96
N TYR A 40 -21.33 -3.80 11.63
CA TYR A 40 -21.82 -5.00 10.95
C TYR A 40 -20.92 -6.22 11.19
N ILE A 41 -19.60 -6.04 11.12
CA ILE A 41 -18.65 -7.14 11.38
C ILE A 41 -18.70 -7.55 12.85
N ARG A 42 -18.85 -6.61 13.78
CA ARG A 42 -19.01 -6.91 15.21
C ARG A 42 -20.27 -7.73 15.49
N ARG A 43 -21.38 -7.43 14.83
CA ARG A 43 -22.66 -8.15 15.02
C ARG A 43 -22.68 -9.50 14.31
N ASN A 44 -22.03 -9.61 13.15
CA ASN A 44 -21.89 -10.85 12.41
C ASN A 44 -20.42 -11.06 12.00
N PRO A 45 -19.61 -11.71 12.86
CA PRO A 45 -18.19 -11.91 12.61
C PRO A 45 -17.87 -12.74 11.36
N ASN A 46 -18.80 -13.59 10.94
CA ASN A 46 -18.62 -14.50 9.79
C ASN A 46 -19.23 -13.95 8.49
N ILE A 47 -19.64 -12.68 8.47
CA ILE A 47 -20.25 -12.07 7.29
C ILE A 47 -19.28 -12.08 6.09
N SER A 48 -19.76 -12.50 4.93
CA SER A 48 -18.98 -12.42 3.69
C SER A 48 -18.82 -10.96 3.22
N MET A 49 -17.74 -10.68 2.49
CA MET A 49 -17.51 -9.35 1.90
C MET A 49 -18.68 -8.89 1.02
N LEU A 50 -19.22 -9.81 0.22
CA LEU A 50 -20.32 -9.55 -0.70
C LEU A 50 -21.63 -9.29 0.06
N GLU A 51 -21.89 -10.04 1.12
CA GLU A 51 -23.08 -9.84 1.97
C GLU A 51 -23.01 -8.50 2.70
N LEU A 52 -21.84 -8.16 3.26
CA LEU A 52 -21.60 -6.88 3.90
C LEU A 52 -21.82 -5.73 2.91
N TYR A 53 -21.31 -5.86 1.69
CA TYR A 53 -21.51 -4.88 0.63
C TYR A 53 -23.00 -4.71 0.29
N GLY A 54 -23.74 -5.81 0.13
CA GLY A 54 -25.18 -5.78 -0.12
C GLY A 54 -25.95 -5.06 0.98
N LYS A 55 -25.66 -5.37 2.26
CA LYS A 55 -26.29 -4.70 3.40
C LYS A 55 -25.98 -3.21 3.47
N LEU A 56 -24.74 -2.81 3.23
CA LEU A 56 -24.36 -1.39 3.20
C LEU A 56 -25.07 -0.64 2.06
N ARG A 57 -25.30 -1.29 0.93
CA ARG A 57 -25.99 -0.69 -0.21
C ARG A 57 -27.50 -0.56 0.01
N ILE A 58 -28.12 -1.58 0.60
CA ILE A 58 -29.56 -1.62 0.87
C ILE A 58 -29.94 -0.77 2.08
N ASP A 59 -29.27 -0.99 3.22
CA ASP A 59 -29.66 -0.39 4.51
C ASP A 59 -29.18 1.06 4.65
N LYS A 60 -28.05 1.40 4.01
CA LYS A 60 -27.35 2.69 4.19
C LYS A 60 -27.21 3.49 2.90
N GLY A 61 -27.67 2.96 1.77
CA GLY A 61 -27.61 3.67 0.48
C GLY A 61 -26.20 3.97 0.00
N SER A 62 -25.18 3.19 0.41
CA SER A 62 -23.81 3.46 0.00
C SER A 62 -23.64 3.26 -1.51
N SER A 63 -23.16 4.29 -2.21
CA SER A 63 -22.84 4.26 -3.64
C SER A 63 -21.41 3.79 -3.94
N ARG A 64 -20.64 3.45 -2.90
CA ARG A 64 -19.22 3.13 -3.01
C ARG A 64 -19.02 1.81 -3.76
N HIS A 65 -17.87 1.70 -4.43
CA HIS A 65 -17.54 0.50 -5.19
C HIS A 65 -17.11 -0.65 -4.27
N ALA A 66 -17.46 -1.89 -4.62
CA ALA A 66 -17.16 -3.09 -3.84
C ALA A 66 -15.65 -3.27 -3.55
N CYS A 67 -14.77 -2.98 -4.53
CA CYS A 67 -13.33 -3.06 -4.29
C CYS A 67 -12.84 -2.04 -3.24
N SER A 68 -13.50 -0.89 -3.11
CA SER A 68 -13.17 0.10 -2.08
C SER A 68 -13.40 -0.47 -0.68
N LEU A 69 -14.53 -1.15 -0.48
CA LEU A 69 -14.82 -1.88 0.75
C LEU A 69 -13.75 -2.95 1.03
N PHE A 70 -13.35 -3.73 0.02
CA PHE A 70 -12.29 -4.73 0.20
C PHE A 70 -10.96 -4.11 0.66
N ILE A 71 -10.55 -2.97 0.07
CA ILE A 71 -9.34 -2.26 0.47
C ILE A 71 -9.43 -1.81 1.93
N ILE A 72 -10.57 -1.27 2.36
CA ILE A 72 -10.79 -0.91 3.78
C ILE A 72 -10.67 -2.13 4.67
N LEU A 73 -11.36 -3.22 4.35
CA LEU A 73 -11.36 -4.43 5.17
C LEU A 73 -9.94 -4.99 5.32
N ARG A 74 -9.12 -4.90 4.26
CA ARG A 74 -7.70 -5.23 4.32
C ARG A 74 -6.91 -4.26 5.21
N LYS A 75 -7.13 -2.95 5.10
CA LYS A 75 -6.48 -1.93 5.97
C LYS A 75 -6.85 -2.10 7.45
N LEU A 76 -8.10 -2.51 7.74
CA LEU A 76 -8.58 -2.79 9.09
C LEU A 76 -8.10 -4.15 9.64
N GLY A 77 -7.42 -4.96 8.84
CA GLY A 77 -6.82 -6.22 9.27
C GLY A 77 -7.78 -7.43 9.28
N TYR A 78 -8.99 -7.30 8.75
CA TYR A 78 -9.94 -8.43 8.66
C TYR A 78 -9.48 -9.49 7.66
N TYR A 79 -8.85 -9.06 6.57
CA TYR A 79 -8.17 -9.97 5.65
C TYR A 79 -6.68 -9.97 5.93
N LYS A 80 -6.19 -11.07 6.50
CA LYS A 80 -4.74 -11.31 6.60
C LYS A 80 -4.20 -11.56 5.20
N GLN A 81 -3.34 -10.67 4.73
CA GLN A 81 -2.54 -10.95 3.55
C GLN A 81 -1.61 -12.10 3.91
N LYS A 82 -1.82 -13.29 3.33
CA LYS A 82 -0.85 -14.37 3.42
C LYS A 82 0.41 -13.87 2.72
N GLN A 83 1.42 -13.46 3.50
CA GLN A 83 2.73 -13.20 2.95
C GLN A 83 3.24 -14.53 2.42
N HIS A 84 3.44 -14.62 1.11
CA HIS A 84 4.04 -15.81 0.52
C HIS A 84 5.45 -15.92 1.10
N GLN A 85 5.71 -16.99 1.86
CA GLN A 85 7.03 -17.26 2.40
C GLN A 85 7.89 -17.77 1.25
N TYR A 86 8.52 -16.85 0.53
CA TYR A 86 9.55 -17.22 -0.41
C TYR A 86 10.77 -17.69 0.40
N LYS A 87 11.35 -18.82 -0.01
CA LYS A 87 12.67 -19.21 0.49
C LYS A 87 13.67 -18.20 -0.07
N LYS A 88 14.19 -17.33 0.79
CA LYS A 88 15.22 -16.37 0.39
C LYS A 88 16.45 -17.14 -0.11
N TYR A 89 16.97 -16.77 -1.28
CA TYR A 89 18.19 -17.39 -1.80
C TYR A 89 19.36 -17.10 -0.85
N ILE A 90 20.06 -18.16 -0.44
CA ILE A 90 21.30 -18.08 0.31
C ILE A 90 22.43 -18.17 -0.72
N PRO A 91 23.28 -17.14 -0.86
CA PRO A 91 24.37 -17.16 -1.82
C PRO A 91 25.32 -18.31 -1.50
N LYS A 92 25.56 -19.16 -2.49
CA LYS A 92 26.63 -20.16 -2.41
C LYS A 92 27.99 -19.45 -2.41
N PRO A 93 28.99 -19.97 -1.70
CA PRO A 93 30.35 -19.43 -1.76
C PRO A 93 30.84 -19.42 -3.22
N TYR A 94 31.45 -18.31 -3.64
CA TYR A 94 32.01 -18.16 -4.98
C TYR A 94 33.53 -18.34 -4.92
N ASP A 95 34.01 -19.43 -5.52
CA ASP A 95 35.45 -19.68 -5.65
C ASP A 95 36.05 -18.69 -6.65
N THR A 96 36.75 -17.70 -6.09
CA THR A 96 37.40 -16.64 -6.85
C THR A 96 38.78 -17.14 -7.29
N PRO A 97 39.07 -17.22 -8.60
CA PRO A 97 40.36 -17.72 -9.08
C PRO A 97 41.48 -16.77 -8.64
N LYS A 98 42.56 -17.32 -8.07
CA LYS A 98 43.75 -16.55 -7.68
C LYS A 98 44.70 -16.29 -8.85
N ILE A 99 44.63 -17.12 -9.89
CA ILE A 99 45.51 -17.07 -11.05
C ILE A 99 44.66 -16.80 -12.29
N LEU A 100 45.16 -15.94 -13.17
CA LEU A 100 44.49 -15.58 -14.43
C LEU A 100 44.36 -16.82 -15.34
N GLY A 101 43.25 -16.89 -16.09
CA GLY A 101 42.99 -17.96 -17.06
C GLY A 101 42.36 -19.25 -16.50
N ILE A 102 42.24 -19.40 -15.17
CA ILE A 102 41.63 -20.58 -14.54
C ILE A 102 40.11 -20.65 -14.74
N LYS A 103 39.43 -19.50 -14.74
CA LYS A 103 37.96 -19.41 -14.84
C LYS A 103 37.59 -18.25 -15.73
N TRP A 104 36.74 -18.53 -16.72
CA TRP A 104 36.24 -17.55 -17.68
C TRP A 104 34.75 -17.32 -17.42
N GLN A 105 34.36 -16.06 -17.26
CA GLN A 105 32.96 -15.67 -17.21
C GLN A 105 32.59 -15.08 -18.56
N LEU A 106 31.68 -15.76 -19.26
CA LEU A 106 31.13 -15.26 -20.52
C LEU A 106 29.75 -14.67 -20.22
N ASP A 107 29.56 -13.38 -20.47
CA ASP A 107 28.24 -12.75 -20.40
C ASP A 107 27.67 -12.63 -21.82
N VAL A 108 26.49 -13.18 -22.04
CA VAL A 108 25.85 -13.20 -23.36
C VAL A 108 24.74 -12.16 -23.37
N LYS A 109 24.85 -11.18 -24.27
CA LYS A 109 23.83 -10.16 -24.49
C LYS A 109 23.06 -10.44 -25.78
N TYR A 110 21.75 -10.62 -25.67
CA TYR A 110 20.87 -10.72 -26.82
C TYR A 110 20.66 -9.34 -27.47
N ILE A 111 20.86 -9.27 -28.79
CA ILE A 111 20.55 -8.08 -29.60
C ILE A 111 19.36 -8.46 -30.49
N PRO A 112 18.18 -7.83 -30.32
CA PRO A 112 17.03 -8.08 -31.17
C PRO A 112 17.33 -7.72 -32.63
N LYS A 113 16.84 -8.52 -33.57
CA LYS A 113 16.87 -8.17 -35.00
C LYS A 113 15.79 -7.12 -35.27
N ALA A 114 16.15 -6.11 -36.07
CA ALA A 114 15.23 -5.10 -36.60
C ALA A 114 14.25 -5.70 -37.60
#